data_AF-A0A356QQK4-F1
#
_entry.id   AF-A0A356QQK4-F1
#
_cell.length_a   1.000
_cell.length_b   1.000
_cell.length_c   1.000
_cell.angle_alpha   90.00
_cell.angle_beta   90.00
_cell.angle_gamma   90.00
#
_symmetry.space_group_name_H-M   'P 1'
#
loop_
_entity.id
_entity.type
_entity.pdbx_description
1 polymer ?
#
loop_
_entity_poly.entity_id
_entity_poly.type
_entity_poly.pdbx_seq_one_letter_code
_entity_poly.pdbx_strand_id
1 'polypeptide(L)'
;MLCSALLSPFLSAWVDRRHMHQRAVIISSVIGAMACIALALQPSTSQLGIITAIIVATVAFDMASIFTASLLPKLAQGRAADTLSSVGFAAGYAGGGIALILATSPTS
;
A
#
# COMPACT_ATOMS: atom_id res chain seq x y z
N MET A 1 -6.91 10.05 0.97
CA MET A 1 -7.07 11.00 2.10
C MET A 1 -8.51 11.50 2.34
N LEU A 2 -9.41 11.62 1.34
CA LEU A 2 -10.87 11.74 1.60
C LEU A 2 -11.66 10.52 1.10
N CYS A 3 -11.40 10.06 -0.14
CA CYS A 3 -12.06 8.86 -0.69
C CYS A 3 -11.76 7.60 0.15
N SER A 4 -10.50 7.41 0.53
CA SER A 4 -10.07 6.29 1.35
C SER A 4 -10.64 6.32 2.77
N ALA A 5 -10.80 7.52 3.36
CA ALA A 5 -11.48 7.67 4.65
C ALA A 5 -12.95 7.24 4.58
N LEU A 6 -13.66 7.59 3.49
CA LEU A 6 -15.05 7.19 3.23
C LEU A 6 -15.20 5.69 2.91
N LEU A 7 -14.22 5.10 2.23
CA LEU A 7 -14.17 3.66 1.92
C LEU A 7 -13.74 2.81 3.13
N SER A 8 -12.98 3.40 4.07
CA SER A 8 -12.43 2.69 5.22
C SER A 8 -13.47 1.98 6.11
N PRO A 9 -14.63 2.56 6.48
CA PRO A 9 -15.60 1.84 7.32
C PRO A 9 -16.27 0.69 6.56
N PHE A 10 -16.58 0.87 5.27
CA PHE A 10 -17.25 -0.14 4.46
C PHE A 10 -16.36 -1.36 4.19
N LEU A 11 -15.09 -1.10 3.83
CA LEU A 11 -14.13 -2.15 3.55
C LEU A 11 -13.68 -2.83 4.85
N SER A 12 -13.42 -2.08 5.92
CA SER A 12 -13.04 -2.66 7.22
C SER A 12 -14.16 -3.53 7.80
N ALA A 13 -15.43 -3.13 7.69
CA ALA A 13 -16.56 -3.95 8.13
C ALA A 13 -16.71 -5.26 7.35
N TRP A 14 -16.35 -5.26 6.06
CA TRP A 14 -16.41 -6.47 5.23
C TRP A 14 -15.26 -7.44 5.54
N VAL A 15 -14.06 -6.92 5.80
CA VAL A 15 -12.90 -7.75 6.13
C VAL A 15 -12.99 -8.29 7.56
N ASP A 16 -13.55 -7.54 8.51
CA ASP A 16 -13.76 -8.03 9.90
C ASP A 16 -14.72 -9.21 9.95
N ARG A 17 -15.72 -9.27 9.05
CA ARG A 17 -16.64 -10.41 8.94
C ARG A 17 -15.99 -11.68 8.38
N ARG A 18 -14.85 -11.58 7.70
CA ARG A 18 -14.18 -12.74 7.07
C ARG A 18 -12.86 -13.14 7.74
N HIS A 19 -12.40 -12.45 8.80
CA HIS A 19 -11.08 -12.66 9.42
C HIS A 19 -9.90 -12.67 8.41
N MET A 20 -10.07 -12.00 7.25
CA MET A 20 -9.15 -12.07 6.12
C MET A 20 -8.24 -10.84 6.02
N HIS A 21 -8.01 -10.14 7.13
CA HIS A 21 -7.19 -8.92 7.24
C HIS A 21 -5.83 -9.07 6.53
N GLN A 22 -5.16 -10.22 6.71
CA GLN A 22 -3.88 -10.51 6.05
C GLN A 22 -4.00 -10.60 4.51
N ARG A 23 -5.07 -11.22 3.99
CA ARG A 23 -5.31 -11.29 2.54
C ARG A 23 -5.67 -9.92 1.97
N ALA A 24 -6.40 -9.10 2.72
CA ALA A 24 -6.76 -7.74 2.31
C ALA A 24 -5.51 -6.85 2.13
N VAL A 25 -4.55 -6.93 3.06
CA VAL A 25 -3.24 -6.23 2.95
C VAL A 25 -2.47 -6.67 1.71
N ILE A 26 -2.42 -7.98 1.44
CA ILE A 26 -1.71 -8.51 0.27
C ILE A 26 -2.37 -8.02 -1.03
N ILE A 27 -3.70 -8.13 -1.13
CA ILE A 27 -4.45 -7.72 -2.32
C ILE A 27 -4.27 -6.22 -2.58
N SER A 28 -4.41 -5.37 -1.55
CA SER A 28 -4.25 -3.92 -1.72
C SER A 28 -2.82 -3.55 -2.11
N SER A 29 -1.81 -4.21 -1.54
CA SER A 29 -0.40 -4.00 -1.90
C SER A 29 -0.10 -4.42 -3.34
N VAL A 30 -0.65 -5.57 -3.77
CA VAL A 30 -0.51 -6.06 -5.15
C VAL A 30 -1.21 -5.14 -6.15
N ILE A 31 -2.41 -4.66 -5.84
CA ILE A 31 -3.13 -3.68 -6.67
C ILE A 31 -2.33 -2.38 -6.77
N GLY A 32 -1.77 -1.88 -5.67
CA GLY A 32 -0.92 -0.68 -5.65
C GLY A 32 0.34 -0.86 -6.51
N ALA A 33 1.03 -1.99 -6.38
CA ALA A 33 2.21 -2.30 -7.19
C ALA A 33 1.86 -2.39 -8.69
N MET A 34 0.76 -3.06 -9.04
CA MET A 34 0.29 -3.13 -10.43
C MET A 34 -0.07 -1.74 -10.98
N ALA A 35 -0.67 -0.87 -10.17
CA ALA A 35 -0.97 0.50 -10.57
C ALA A 35 0.31 1.32 -10.82
N CYS A 36 1.37 1.14 -10.01
CA CYS A 36 2.67 1.76 -10.25
C CYS A 36 3.34 1.24 -11.53
N ILE A 37 3.26 -0.06 -11.82
CA ILE A 37 3.78 -0.64 -13.06
C ILE A 37 3.00 -0.10 -14.27
N ALA A 38 1.66 -0.05 -14.18
CA ALA A 38 0.82 0.52 -15.22
C ALA A 38 1.12 2.01 -15.46
N LEU A 39 1.44 2.76 -14.41
CA LEU A 39 1.89 4.15 -14.50
C LEU A 39 3.24 4.25 -15.23
N ALA A 40 4.20 3.37 -14.93
CA ALA A 40 5.51 3.36 -15.59
C ALA A 40 5.43 3.01 -17.09
N LEU A 41 4.43 2.22 -17.49
CA LEU A 41 4.16 1.86 -18.89
C LEU A 41 3.34 2.92 -19.65
N GLN A 42 2.75 3.89 -18.96
CA GLN A 42 1.86 4.86 -19.57
C GLN A 42 2.66 5.92 -20.34
N PRO A 43 2.34 6.21 -21.62
CA PRO A 43 2.95 7.30 -22.36
C PRO A 43 2.67 8.65 -21.70
N SER A 44 3.66 9.55 -21.71
CA SER A 44 3.56 10.92 -21.18
C SER A 44 2.45 11.76 -21.83
N THR A 45 1.92 11.31 -22.97
CA THR A 45 0.82 11.95 -23.72
C THR A 45 -0.56 11.68 -23.11
N SER A 46 -0.72 10.65 -22.28
CA SER A 46 -2.01 10.26 -21.69
C SER A 46 -2.20 10.82 -20.28
N GLN A 47 -2.55 12.11 -20.19
CA GLN A 47 -2.76 12.80 -18.91
C GLN A 47 -3.84 12.12 -18.05
N LEU A 48 -4.93 11.64 -18.68
CA LEU A 48 -6.00 10.92 -17.98
C LEU A 48 -5.54 9.55 -17.45
N GLY A 49 -4.73 8.81 -18.22
CA GLY A 49 -4.16 7.53 -17.78
C GLY A 49 -3.22 7.69 -16.59
N ILE A 50 -2.40 8.73 -16.59
CA ILE A 50 -1.49 9.06 -15.49
C ILE A 50 -2.28 9.42 -14.22
N ILE A 51 -3.26 10.33 -14.33
CA ILE A 51 -4.07 10.76 -13.18
C ILE A 51 -4.82 9.59 -12.56
N THR A 52 -5.47 8.76 -13.39
CA THR A 52 -6.23 7.60 -12.90
C THR A 52 -5.33 6.57 -12.22
N ALA A 53 -4.17 6.26 -12.80
CA ALA A 53 -3.21 5.34 -12.20
C ALA A 53 -2.67 5.85 -10.85
N ILE A 54 -2.36 7.15 -10.74
CA ILE A 54 -1.94 7.77 -9.46
C ILE A 54 -3.04 7.66 -8.41
N ILE A 55 -4.30 7.94 -8.77
CA ILE A 55 -5.44 7.82 -7.85
C ILE A 55 -5.58 6.38 -7.36
N VAL A 56 -5.54 5.40 -8.27
CA VAL A 56 -5.66 3.98 -7.90
C VAL A 56 -4.49 3.55 -7.02
N ALA A 57 -3.25 3.88 -7.37
CA ALA A 57 -2.08 3.58 -6.56
C ALA A 57 -2.19 4.18 -5.16
N THR A 58 -2.60 5.44 -5.07
CA THR A 58 -2.78 6.15 -3.78
C THR A 58 -3.86 5.51 -2.92
N VAL A 59 -5.02 5.19 -3.50
CA VAL A 59 -6.13 4.56 -2.77
C VAL A 59 -5.76 3.15 -2.31
N ALA A 60 -5.08 2.38 -3.15
CA ALA A 60 -4.63 1.03 -2.83
C ALA A 60 -3.60 1.04 -1.68
N PHE A 61 -2.63 1.96 -1.72
CA PHE A 61 -1.62 2.10 -0.68
C PHE A 61 -2.23 2.55 0.65
N ASP A 62 -3.21 3.45 0.61
CA ASP A 62 -3.91 3.88 1.82
C ASP A 62 -4.81 2.79 2.42
N MET A 63 -5.42 1.94 1.58
CA MET A 63 -6.11 0.75 2.09
C MET A 63 -5.13 -0.25 2.72
N ALA A 64 -3.94 -0.44 2.12
CA ALA A 64 -2.92 -1.30 2.69
C ALA A 64 -2.46 -0.81 4.08
N SER A 65 -2.27 0.50 4.26
CA SER A 65 -1.86 1.09 5.54
C SER A 65 -2.95 0.88 6.62
N ILE A 66 -4.22 1.13 6.30
CA ILE A 66 -5.35 0.94 7.22
C ILE A 66 -5.51 -0.53 7.62
N PHE A 67 -5.44 -1.45 6.66
CA PHE A 67 -5.54 -2.88 6.97
C PHE A 67 -4.35 -3.39 7.78
N THR A 68 -3.14 -2.90 7.50
CA THR A 68 -1.95 -3.25 8.28
C THR A 68 -2.09 -2.76 9.72
N ALA A 69 -2.55 -1.53 9.92
CA ALA A 69 -2.79 -0.96 11.25
C ALA A 69 -3.88 -1.74 12.03
N SER A 70 -4.93 -2.21 11.36
CA SER A 70 -5.98 -3.05 11.97
C SER A 70 -5.50 -4.49 12.28
N LEU A 71 -4.57 -5.01 11.48
CA LEU A 71 -4.02 -6.36 11.64
C LEU A 71 -2.92 -6.42 12.70
N LEU A 72 -2.15 -5.34 12.89
CA LEU A 72 -0.99 -5.29 13.80
C LEU A 72 -1.32 -5.76 15.23
N PRO A 73 -2.40 -5.30 15.91
CA PRO A 73 -2.75 -5.74 17.26
C PRO A 73 -3.28 -7.18 17.32
N LYS A 74 -3.77 -7.71 16.19
CA LYS A 74 -4.22 -9.10 16.06
C LYS A 74 -3.04 -10.06 15.87
N LEU A 75 -1.96 -9.61 15.23
CA LEU A 75 -0.74 -10.39 14.97
C LEU A 75 0.22 -10.42 16.16
N ALA A 76 0.38 -9.31 16.86
CA ALA A 76 1.36 -9.18 17.93
C ALA A 76 0.79 -8.33 19.08
N GLN A 77 1.03 -8.77 20.32
CA GLN A 77 0.59 -8.07 21.53
C GLN A 77 1.79 -7.63 22.38
N GLY A 78 1.66 -6.48 23.06
CA GLY A 78 2.71 -5.92 23.92
C GLY A 78 3.99 -5.57 23.16
N ARG A 79 5.17 -5.90 23.72
CA ARG A 79 6.49 -5.63 23.12
C ARG A 79 6.70 -6.20 21.71
N ALA A 80 5.98 -7.28 21.38
CA ALA A 80 6.05 -7.86 20.04
C ALA A 80 5.47 -6.92 18.97
N ALA A 81 4.47 -6.11 19.30
CA ALA A 81 3.89 -5.13 18.38
C ALA A 81 4.87 -4.00 18.05
N ASP A 82 5.58 -3.48 19.05
CA ASP A 82 6.63 -2.46 18.85
C ASP A 82 7.76 -2.98 17.97
N THR A 83 8.17 -4.23 18.18
CA THR A 83 9.21 -4.88 17.37
C THR A 83 8.74 -5.10 15.94
N LEU A 84 7.49 -5.55 15.75
CA LEU A 84 6.93 -5.76 14.42
C LEU A 84 6.77 -4.44 13.64
N SER A 85 6.36 -3.38 14.33
CA SER A 85 6.26 -2.02 13.77
C SER A 85 7.63 -1.46 13.36
N SER A 86 8.65 -1.59 14.22
CA SER A 86 9.99 -1.08 13.93
C SER A 86 10.65 -1.83 12.76
N VAL A 87 10.47 -3.15 12.67
CA VAL A 87 10.89 -3.95 11.52
C VAL A 87 10.13 -3.55 10.27
N GLY A 88 8.82 -3.34 10.36
CA GLY A 88 8.00 -2.85 9.24
C GLY A 88 8.46 -1.49 8.72
N PHE A 89 8.79 -0.57 9.62
CA PHE A 89 9.34 0.74 9.27
C PHE A 89 10.70 0.62 8.59
N ALA A 90 11.62 -0.17 9.14
CA ALA A 90 12.94 -0.40 8.56
C ALA A 90 12.86 -1.04 7.16
N ALA A 91 11.98 -2.04 6.99
CA ALA A 91 11.74 -2.69 5.70
C ALA A 91 11.16 -1.71 4.67
N GLY A 92 10.21 -0.86 5.08
CA GLY A 92 9.66 0.19 4.23
C GLY A 92 10.71 1.20 3.78
N TYR A 93 11.58 1.63 4.70
CA TYR A 93 12.67 2.55 4.40
C TYR A 93 13.70 1.95 3.44
N ALA A 94 14.08 0.68 3.64
CA ALA A 94 14.97 -0.03 2.73
C ALA A 94 14.34 -0.18 1.33
N GLY A 95 13.06 -0.54 1.26
CA GLY A 95 12.34 -0.64 -0.02
C GLY A 95 12.27 0.70 -0.77
N GLY A 96 11.97 1.79 -0.07
CA GLY A 96 11.98 3.14 -0.64
C GLY A 96 13.37 3.57 -1.13
N GLY A 97 14.42 3.24 -0.37
CA GLY A 97 15.80 3.48 -0.77
C GLY A 97 16.19 2.72 -2.04
N ILE A 98 15.85 1.44 -2.13
CA ILE A 98 16.10 0.63 -3.33
C ILE A 98 15.33 1.20 -4.53
N ALA A 99 14.06 1.57 -4.34
CA ALA A 99 13.25 2.17 -5.40
C ALA A 99 13.83 3.49 -5.91
N LEU A 100 14.33 4.35 -5.01
CA LEU A 100 15.02 5.59 -5.38
C LEU A 100 16.31 5.33 -6.14
N ILE A 101 17.12 4.36 -5.71
CA ILE A 101 18.36 3.99 -6.40
C ILE A 101 18.04 3.47 -7.80
N LEU A 102 17.05 2.59 -7.95
CA LEU A 102 16.62 2.09 -9.25
C LEU A 102 16.10 3.21 -10.15
N ALA A 103 15.30 4.13 -9.61
CA ALA A 103 14.75 5.26 -10.36
C ALA A 103 15.82 6.28 -10.79
N THR A 104 16.87 6.46 -9.99
CA THR A 104 17.98 7.39 -10.27
C THR A 104 19.15 6.73 -10.97
N SER A 105 19.21 5.40 -11.02
CA SER A 105 20.24 4.69 -11.77
C SER A 105 20.10 5.07 -13.25
N PRO A 106 21.17 5.60 -13.88
CA PRO A 106 21.12 5.97 -15.28
C PRO A 106 20.95 4.67 -16.07
N THR A 107 19.74 4.46 -16.56
CA THR A 107 19.47 3.49 -17.61
C THR A 107 20.13 4.05 -18.87
N SER A 108 21.36 3.61 -19.12
CA SER A 108 22.12 3.83 -20.35
C SER A 108 21.42 3.21 -21.54
#